data_AF-A0A0S8GIG6-F1
#
_entry.id   AF-A0A0S8GIG6-F1
#
_cell.length_a   1.000
_cell.length_b   1.000
_cell.length_c   1.000
_cell.angle_alpha   90.00
_cell.angle_beta   90.00
_cell.angle_gamma   90.00
#
_symmetry.space_group_name_H-M   'P 1'
#
loop_
_entity.id
_entity.type
_entity.pdbx_description
1 polymer ?
#
loop_
_entity_poly.entity_id
_entity_poly.type
_entity_poly.pdbx_seq_one_letter_code
_entity_poly.pdbx_strand_id
1 'polypeptide(L)'
;MKIFDYLATIDRRIIYLIIAIVVILPLVFPRPQRVRVMTPTQKLFEAVDSIPEEKVLLIDFDYDPQTAPENEPMAIALIRHAFKKRIKVAALSLYVQPLGLAVKALDQVREEFNARATTNEDSIIYGRDYVLLGWQPPPIVPLLGLGISISGVYPTDYYGYRTDSLPVMWGIRNLSNVGILVSVSGGSAPLWWVAYSQVRYGVMVAAGLTAVSASEFFIYYQTGQFSGLMVGMKGGAEYEEMVAQLDVPGRRRASEALGSLTAAHLTIIAFIIIGNIGYFVRRRRK
;
A
#
# COMPACT_ATOMS: atom_id res chain seq x y z
N MET A 1 17.14 45.12 10.47
CA MET A 1 16.03 46.05 10.15
C MET A 1 15.70 46.12 8.66
N LYS A 2 16.67 46.23 7.72
CA LYS A 2 16.39 46.18 6.26
C LYS A 2 15.97 44.79 5.73
N ILE A 3 16.48 43.71 6.32
CA ILE A 3 16.23 42.32 5.88
C ILE A 3 14.74 41.93 5.98
N PHE A 4 14.04 42.33 7.05
CA PHE A 4 12.64 41.93 7.24
C PHE A 4 11.66 42.70 6.33
N ASP A 5 11.95 43.97 6.06
CA ASP A 5 11.19 44.76 5.08
C ASP A 5 11.42 44.21 3.66
N TYR A 6 12.65 43.75 3.36
CA TYR A 6 12.98 43.07 2.09
C TYR A 6 12.33 41.68 1.95
N LEU A 7 12.34 40.88 3.02
CA LEU A 7 11.66 39.58 3.08
C LEU A 7 10.14 39.72 2.87
N ALA A 8 9.53 40.81 3.35
CA ALA A 8 8.10 41.08 3.15
C ALA A 8 7.75 41.54 1.71
N THR A 9 8.75 41.95 0.92
CA THR A 9 8.61 42.29 -0.50
C THR A 9 9.00 41.16 -1.45
N ILE A 10 9.42 39.99 -0.91
CA ILE A 10 9.77 38.83 -1.74
C ILE A 10 8.54 38.42 -2.56
N ASP A 11 8.73 38.35 -3.88
CA ASP A 11 7.73 37.84 -4.79
C ASP A 11 7.44 36.38 -4.44
N ARG A 12 6.14 36.03 -4.32
CA ARG A 12 5.65 34.67 -4.14
C ARG A 12 6.27 33.67 -5.13
N ARG A 13 6.68 34.12 -6.33
CA ARG A 13 7.39 33.31 -7.33
C ARG A 13 8.71 32.74 -6.82
N ILE A 14 9.46 33.48 -6.00
CA ILE A 14 10.72 33.01 -5.41
C ILE A 14 10.43 31.93 -4.36
N ILE A 15 9.37 32.10 -3.58
CA ILE A 15 8.90 31.10 -2.62
C ILE A 15 8.51 29.82 -3.35
N TYR A 16 7.74 29.91 -4.43
CA TYR A 16 7.38 28.75 -5.26
C TYR A 16 8.60 28.09 -5.91
N LEU A 17 9.60 28.86 -6.35
CA LEU A 17 10.84 28.32 -6.90
C LEU A 17 11.64 27.55 -5.85
N ILE A 18 11.76 28.10 -4.63
CA ILE A 18 12.43 27.41 -3.52
C ILE A 18 11.71 26.10 -3.20
N ILE A 19 10.38 26.13 -3.08
CA ILE A 19 9.59 24.90 -2.83
C ILE A 19 9.79 23.90 -3.96
N ALA A 20 9.75 24.34 -5.22
CA ALA A 20 9.97 23.46 -6.37
C ALA A 20 11.35 22.80 -6.30
N ILE A 21 12.42 23.56 -6.03
CA ILE A 21 13.77 23.02 -5.91
C ILE A 21 13.85 22.03 -4.74
N VAL A 22 13.29 22.38 -3.58
CA VAL A 22 13.31 21.52 -2.38
C VAL A 22 12.54 20.21 -2.59
N VAL A 23 11.46 20.22 -3.36
CA VAL A 23 10.68 19.00 -3.66
C VAL A 23 11.35 18.17 -4.75
N ILE A 24 11.87 18.80 -5.81
CA ILE A 24 12.48 18.11 -6.94
C ILE A 24 13.79 17.43 -6.55
N LEU A 25 14.61 18.06 -5.71
CA LEU A 25 15.95 17.55 -5.41
C LEU A 25 15.94 16.15 -4.74
N PRO A 26 15.09 15.87 -3.73
CA PRO A 26 14.92 14.52 -3.20
C PRO A 26 14.28 13.52 -4.17
N LEU A 27 13.50 13.98 -5.16
CA LEU A 27 12.93 13.11 -6.20
C LEU A 27 13.98 12.68 -7.23
N VAL A 28 14.93 13.57 -7.57
CA VAL A 28 16.04 13.29 -8.49
C VAL A 28 17.14 12.46 -7.81
N PHE A 29 17.38 12.68 -6.52
CA PHE A 29 18.34 11.93 -5.71
C PHE A 29 17.64 11.15 -4.59
N PRO A 30 16.82 10.14 -4.94
CA PRO A 30 16.03 9.39 -3.97
C PRO A 30 16.96 8.61 -3.05
N ARG A 31 16.78 8.82 -1.74
CA ARG A 31 17.47 8.05 -0.69
C ARG A 31 16.42 7.47 0.24
N PRO A 32 16.33 6.14 0.37
CA PRO A 32 15.40 5.51 1.31
C PRO A 32 15.65 6.05 2.72
N GLN A 33 14.64 6.64 3.33
CA GLN A 33 14.70 7.11 4.71
C GLN A 33 14.45 5.94 5.67
N ARG A 34 15.24 5.86 6.74
CA ARG A 34 14.94 4.91 7.82
C ARG A 34 13.76 5.43 8.61
N VAL A 35 12.79 4.55 8.86
CA VAL A 35 11.59 4.86 9.63
C VAL A 35 11.45 3.90 10.80
N ARG A 36 10.93 4.41 11.91
CA ARG A 36 10.55 3.57 13.05
C ARG A 36 9.19 2.93 12.74
N VAL A 37 9.15 1.61 12.75
CA VAL A 37 7.93 0.83 12.54
C VAL A 37 6.96 1.03 13.70
N MET A 38 5.70 1.33 13.40
CA MET A 38 4.63 1.45 14.38
C MET A 38 3.85 0.13 14.51
N THR A 39 3.22 -0.07 15.67
CA THR A 39 2.48 -1.31 16.00
C THR A 39 1.42 -1.73 14.96
N PRO A 40 0.61 -0.82 14.36
CA PRO A 40 -0.38 -1.24 13.36
C PRO A 40 0.26 -1.88 12.12
N THR A 41 1.36 -1.30 11.63
CA THR A 41 2.11 -1.83 10.47
C THR A 41 2.84 -3.11 10.83
N GLN A 42 3.45 -3.16 12.02
CA GLN A 42 4.12 -4.36 12.53
C GLN A 42 3.17 -5.55 12.63
N LYS A 43 1.97 -5.37 13.21
CA LYS A 43 0.97 -6.44 13.30
C LYS A 43 0.53 -6.94 11.92
N LEU A 44 0.43 -6.05 10.93
CA LEU A 44 0.15 -6.48 9.55
C LEU A 44 1.27 -7.35 9.02
N PHE A 45 2.52 -6.91 9.17
CA PHE A 45 3.68 -7.67 8.72
C PHE A 45 3.73 -9.06 9.37
N GLU A 46 3.57 -9.13 10.69
CA GLU A 46 3.54 -10.38 11.45
C GLU A 46 2.38 -11.29 11.01
N ALA A 47 1.19 -10.73 10.79
CA ALA A 47 0.04 -11.51 10.33
C ALA A 47 0.26 -12.10 8.93
N VAL A 48 0.93 -11.36 8.04
CA VAL A 48 1.32 -11.88 6.71
C VAL A 48 2.44 -12.93 6.85
N ASP A 49 3.43 -12.71 7.70
CA ASP A 49 4.54 -13.65 7.89
C ASP A 49 4.09 -14.98 8.51
N SER A 50 3.01 -14.95 9.29
CA SER A 50 2.43 -16.13 9.96
C SER A 50 1.43 -16.92 9.11
N ILE A 51 1.24 -16.59 7.83
CA ILE A 51 0.29 -17.30 6.97
C ILE A 51 0.76 -18.75 6.79
N PRO A 52 -0.08 -19.75 7.15
CA PRO A 52 0.24 -21.17 6.92
C PRO A 52 0.37 -21.50 5.43
N GLU A 53 1.22 -22.47 5.08
CA GLU A 53 1.51 -22.86 3.68
C GLU A 53 0.26 -23.33 2.90
N GLU A 54 -0.73 -23.88 3.60
CA GLU A 54 -2.01 -24.30 3.01
C GLU A 54 -2.98 -23.15 2.74
N LYS A 55 -2.65 -21.94 3.18
CA LYS A 55 -3.47 -20.74 3.00
C LYS A 55 -2.84 -19.77 2.01
N VAL A 56 -3.66 -18.86 1.50
CA VAL A 56 -3.23 -17.79 0.59
C VAL A 56 -3.31 -16.42 1.27
N LEU A 57 -2.45 -15.51 0.82
CA LEU A 57 -2.63 -14.08 1.00
C LEU A 57 -3.62 -13.59 -0.06
N LEU A 58 -4.75 -13.01 0.36
CA LEU A 58 -5.71 -12.38 -0.55
C LEU A 58 -5.47 -10.87 -0.57
N ILE A 59 -5.16 -10.30 -1.73
CA ILE A 59 -4.95 -8.86 -1.90
C ILE A 59 -6.10 -8.28 -2.72
N ASP A 60 -6.79 -7.30 -2.16
CA ASP A 60 -7.77 -6.49 -2.88
C ASP A 60 -7.13 -5.17 -3.29
N PHE A 61 -7.07 -4.94 -4.60
CA PHE A 61 -6.58 -3.70 -5.19
C PHE A 61 -7.75 -2.74 -5.38
N ASP A 62 -7.87 -1.74 -4.51
CA ASP A 62 -8.95 -0.76 -4.50
C ASP A 62 -8.42 0.69 -4.51
N TYR A 63 -7.43 0.95 -5.37
CA TYR A 63 -6.88 2.28 -5.57
C TYR A 63 -6.81 2.63 -7.05
N ASP A 64 -6.79 3.93 -7.31
CA ASP A 64 -6.78 4.52 -8.65
C ASP A 64 -5.49 5.31 -8.89
N PRO A 65 -5.26 5.85 -10.09
CA PRO A 65 -4.05 6.64 -10.36
C PRO A 65 -3.87 7.87 -9.45
N GLN A 66 -4.92 8.40 -8.83
CA GLN A 66 -4.85 9.56 -7.94
C GLN A 66 -4.25 9.17 -6.58
N THR A 67 -4.59 7.98 -6.09
CA THR A 67 -4.18 7.44 -4.78
C THR A 67 -2.97 6.49 -4.87
N ALA A 68 -2.65 6.01 -6.08
CA ALA A 68 -1.50 5.17 -6.38
C ALA A 68 -0.15 5.66 -5.81
N PRO A 69 0.19 6.97 -5.78
CA PRO A 69 1.46 7.41 -5.18
C PRO A 69 1.66 6.97 -3.72
N GLU A 70 0.58 6.75 -2.96
CA GLU A 70 0.62 6.21 -1.60
C GLU A 70 0.39 4.68 -1.58
N ASN A 71 -0.62 4.21 -2.31
CA ASN A 71 -1.10 2.82 -2.23
C ASN A 71 -0.24 1.81 -3.03
N GLU A 72 0.25 2.17 -4.22
CA GLU A 72 1.02 1.27 -5.08
C GLU A 72 2.30 0.77 -4.39
N PRO A 73 3.12 1.62 -3.72
CA PRO A 73 4.26 1.11 -2.95
C PRO A 73 3.88 0.10 -1.86
N MET A 74 2.72 0.25 -1.21
CA MET A 74 2.24 -0.71 -0.20
C MET A 74 1.92 -2.07 -0.84
N ALA A 75 1.18 -2.06 -1.95
CA ALA A 75 0.84 -3.28 -2.68
C ALA A 75 2.10 -4.01 -3.15
N ILE A 76 3.06 -3.27 -3.74
CA ILE A 76 4.35 -3.82 -4.17
C ILE A 76 5.11 -4.43 -2.97
N ALA A 77 5.17 -3.74 -1.83
CA ALA A 77 5.86 -4.24 -0.65
C ALA A 77 5.20 -5.51 -0.08
N LEU A 78 3.87 -5.59 -0.09
CA LEU A 78 3.09 -6.80 0.27
C LEU A 78 3.43 -7.98 -0.64
N ILE A 79 3.41 -7.77 -1.96
CA ILE A 79 3.71 -8.81 -2.95
C ILE A 79 5.15 -9.30 -2.80
N ARG A 80 6.12 -8.38 -2.61
CA ARG A 80 7.53 -8.74 -2.33
C ARG A 80 7.67 -9.57 -1.07
N HIS A 81 6.95 -9.22 0.00
CA HIS A 81 6.95 -9.99 1.24
C HIS A 81 6.46 -11.42 0.98
N ALA A 82 5.29 -11.55 0.33
CA ALA A 82 4.69 -12.84 0.04
C ALA A 82 5.60 -13.72 -0.84
N PHE A 83 6.14 -13.18 -1.94
CA PHE A 83 7.00 -13.94 -2.85
C PHE A 83 8.31 -14.36 -2.21
N LYS A 84 8.93 -13.50 -1.37
CA LYS A 84 10.16 -13.86 -0.65
C LYS A 84 9.92 -15.03 0.32
N LYS A 85 8.75 -15.09 0.94
CA LYS A 85 8.34 -16.15 1.87
C LYS A 85 7.63 -17.33 1.20
N ARG A 86 7.53 -17.34 -0.13
CA ARG A 86 6.78 -18.36 -0.90
C ARG A 86 5.31 -18.50 -0.50
N ILE A 87 4.74 -17.42 0.04
CA ILE A 87 3.31 -17.36 0.33
C ILE A 87 2.57 -17.18 -0.99
N LYS A 88 1.60 -18.07 -1.23
CA LYS A 88 0.73 -18.01 -2.40
C LYS A 88 -0.15 -16.75 -2.37
N VAL A 89 -0.24 -16.05 -3.48
CA VAL A 89 -1.00 -14.79 -3.58
C VAL A 89 -2.21 -14.96 -4.48
N ALA A 90 -3.40 -14.65 -3.97
CA ALA A 90 -4.59 -14.41 -4.77
C ALA A 90 -4.85 -12.90 -4.80
N ALA A 91 -4.96 -12.31 -5.99
CA ALA A 91 -5.25 -10.90 -6.16
C ALA A 91 -6.64 -10.73 -6.80
N LEU A 92 -7.38 -9.72 -6.36
CA LEU A 92 -8.64 -9.31 -6.99
C LEU A 92 -8.80 -7.80 -6.92
N SER A 93 -9.84 -7.29 -7.57
CA SER A 93 -10.32 -5.94 -7.38
C SER A 93 -11.84 -5.95 -7.30
N LEU A 94 -12.42 -5.19 -6.38
CA LEU A 94 -13.87 -4.96 -6.31
C LEU A 94 -14.38 -4.06 -7.44
N TYR A 95 -13.49 -3.31 -8.08
CA TYR A 95 -13.78 -2.40 -9.18
C TYR A 95 -12.97 -2.72 -10.44
N VAL A 96 -13.40 -2.25 -11.61
CA VAL A 96 -12.68 -2.51 -12.86
C VAL A 96 -11.44 -1.63 -13.01
N GLN A 97 -11.49 -0.42 -12.48
CA GLN A 97 -10.48 0.63 -12.63
C GLN A 97 -9.09 0.23 -12.09
N PRO A 98 -8.97 -0.43 -10.92
CA PRO A 98 -7.67 -0.81 -10.35
C PRO A 98 -6.98 -1.98 -11.06
N LEU A 99 -7.66 -2.73 -11.94
CA LEU A 99 -7.11 -3.97 -12.52
C LEU A 99 -5.79 -3.76 -13.26
N GLY A 100 -5.67 -2.69 -14.03
CA GLY A 100 -4.42 -2.37 -14.74
C GLY A 100 -3.26 -2.06 -13.79
N LEU A 101 -3.55 -1.49 -12.62
CA LEU A 101 -2.55 -1.24 -11.57
C LEU A 101 -2.17 -2.55 -10.87
N ALA A 102 -3.14 -3.43 -10.60
CA ALA A 102 -2.88 -4.76 -10.05
C ALA A 102 -1.96 -5.60 -10.95
N VAL A 103 -2.24 -5.65 -12.25
CA VAL A 103 -1.39 -6.34 -13.25
C VAL A 103 0.02 -5.77 -13.21
N LYS A 104 0.15 -4.43 -13.29
CA LYS A 104 1.45 -3.75 -13.26
C LYS A 104 2.24 -4.08 -11.99
N ALA A 105 1.61 -4.04 -10.81
CA ALA A 105 2.28 -4.33 -9.55
C ALA A 105 2.75 -5.79 -9.47
N LEU A 106 1.90 -6.75 -9.85
CA LEU A 106 2.23 -8.18 -9.87
C LEU A 106 3.35 -8.50 -10.86
N ASP A 107 3.24 -8.00 -12.09
CA ASP A 107 4.24 -8.23 -13.14
C ASP A 107 5.59 -7.61 -12.77
N GLN A 108 5.59 -6.38 -12.24
CA GLN A 108 6.83 -5.73 -11.79
C GLN A 108 7.56 -6.57 -10.74
N VAL A 109 6.85 -7.05 -9.72
CA VAL A 109 7.49 -7.84 -8.65
C VAL A 109 7.88 -9.23 -9.16
N ARG A 110 7.07 -9.86 -10.00
CA ARG A 110 7.45 -11.14 -10.65
C ARG A 110 8.75 -10.99 -11.42
N GLU A 111 8.88 -9.96 -12.25
CA GLU A 111 10.08 -9.71 -13.05
C GLU A 111 11.30 -9.41 -12.18
N GLU A 112 11.14 -8.63 -11.11
CA GLU A 112 12.20 -8.35 -10.14
C GLU A 112 12.76 -9.63 -9.49
N PHE A 113 11.90 -10.60 -9.16
CA PHE A 113 12.30 -11.89 -8.60
C PHE A 113 12.88 -12.82 -9.67
N ASN A 114 12.23 -12.93 -10.83
CA ASN A 114 12.67 -13.83 -11.90
C ASN A 114 13.99 -13.40 -12.55
N ALA A 115 14.32 -12.10 -12.53
CA ALA A 115 15.63 -11.61 -12.96
C ALA A 115 16.79 -12.11 -12.09
N ARG A 116 16.51 -12.58 -10.87
CA ARG A 116 17.50 -13.16 -9.94
C ARG A 116 17.38 -14.69 -9.82
N ALA A 117 16.31 -15.28 -10.36
CA ALA A 117 16.07 -16.70 -10.25
C ALA A 117 17.01 -17.48 -11.19
N THR A 118 17.64 -18.53 -10.66
CA THR A 118 18.51 -19.43 -11.43
C THR A 118 17.81 -20.74 -11.81
N THR A 119 16.74 -21.09 -11.10
CA THR A 119 15.99 -22.35 -11.28
C THR A 119 14.48 -22.07 -11.43
N ASN A 120 13.74 -23.09 -11.86
CA ASN A 120 12.28 -23.01 -11.94
C ASN A 120 11.63 -23.00 -10.55
N GLU A 121 12.24 -23.67 -9.57
CA GLU A 121 11.84 -23.63 -8.17
C GLU A 121 12.00 -22.21 -7.60
N ASP A 122 13.10 -21.53 -7.98
CA ASP A 122 13.38 -20.17 -7.53
C ASP A 122 12.54 -19.09 -8.21
N SER A 123 12.03 -19.38 -9.40
CA SER A 123 11.17 -18.45 -10.15
C SER A 123 9.81 -18.25 -9.45
N ILE A 124 9.13 -17.16 -9.77
CA ILE A 124 7.72 -16.89 -9.47
C ILE A 124 6.93 -17.10 -10.76
N ILE A 125 5.99 -18.03 -10.72
CA ILE A 125 5.24 -18.52 -11.89
C ILE A 125 3.75 -18.28 -11.67
N TYR A 126 3.11 -17.67 -12.67
CA TYR A 126 1.66 -17.47 -12.69
C TYR A 126 0.92 -18.80 -12.62
N GLY A 127 -0.16 -18.87 -11.84
CA GLY A 127 -0.94 -20.07 -11.62
C GLY A 127 -0.34 -21.06 -10.63
N ARG A 128 0.97 -20.97 -10.33
CA ARG A 128 1.64 -21.75 -9.26
C ARG A 128 1.80 -20.97 -7.97
N ASP A 129 2.39 -19.78 -8.07
CA ASP A 129 2.74 -18.93 -6.92
C ASP A 129 1.73 -17.81 -6.71
N TYR A 130 1.07 -17.35 -7.77
CA TYR A 130 0.04 -16.32 -7.67
C TYR A 130 -1.03 -16.44 -8.76
N VAL A 131 -2.20 -15.86 -8.49
CA VAL A 131 -3.31 -15.72 -9.44
C VAL A 131 -3.91 -14.32 -9.33
N LEU A 132 -4.35 -13.79 -10.46
CA LEU A 132 -5.19 -12.58 -10.51
C LEU A 132 -6.60 -13.02 -10.89
N LEU A 133 -7.49 -13.10 -9.90
CA LEU A 133 -8.89 -13.50 -10.08
C LEU A 133 -9.67 -12.51 -10.95
N GLY A 134 -9.25 -11.24 -10.93
CA GLY A 134 -9.87 -10.17 -11.70
C GLY A 134 -10.96 -9.44 -10.93
N TRP A 135 -12.05 -9.13 -11.61
CA TRP A 135 -13.15 -8.30 -11.10
C TRP A 135 -14.50 -8.99 -11.33
N GLN A 136 -15.41 -8.85 -10.36
CA GLN A 136 -16.76 -9.37 -10.45
C GLN A 136 -17.79 -8.34 -9.99
N PRO A 137 -18.62 -7.77 -10.89
CA PRO A 137 -19.71 -6.89 -10.52
C PRO A 137 -20.98 -7.62 -10.07
N PRO A 138 -21.80 -7.00 -9.22
CA PRO A 138 -21.48 -5.84 -8.37
C PRO A 138 -20.56 -6.23 -7.20
N PRO A 139 -19.86 -5.28 -6.54
CA PRO A 139 -18.90 -5.55 -5.45
C PRO A 139 -19.45 -6.41 -4.29
N ILE A 140 -20.76 -6.38 -4.05
CA ILE A 140 -21.39 -7.20 -3.01
C ILE A 140 -21.31 -8.71 -3.30
N VAL A 141 -21.20 -9.13 -4.57
CA VAL A 141 -21.10 -10.53 -4.96
C VAL A 141 -19.81 -11.17 -4.41
N PRO A 142 -18.60 -10.65 -4.66
CA PRO A 142 -17.39 -11.20 -4.04
C PRO A 142 -17.40 -11.07 -2.51
N LEU A 143 -17.87 -9.94 -1.96
CA LEU A 143 -17.92 -9.73 -0.51
C LEU A 143 -18.70 -10.83 0.24
N LEU A 144 -19.82 -11.29 -0.33
CA LEU A 144 -20.65 -12.34 0.27
C LEU A 144 -20.28 -13.75 -0.20
N GLY A 145 -19.91 -13.89 -1.47
CA GLY A 145 -19.73 -15.17 -2.15
C GLY A 145 -18.38 -15.84 -1.86
N LEU A 146 -17.32 -15.05 -1.63
CA LEU A 146 -15.98 -15.62 -1.39
C LEU A 146 -15.89 -16.45 -0.11
N GLY A 147 -16.76 -16.19 0.87
CA GLY A 147 -16.85 -17.02 2.07
C GLY A 147 -17.48 -18.40 1.82
N ILE A 148 -18.11 -18.61 0.66
CA ILE A 148 -18.70 -19.88 0.25
C ILE A 148 -17.79 -20.59 -0.76
N SER A 149 -17.46 -19.91 -1.87
CA SER A 149 -16.64 -20.47 -2.94
C SER A 149 -15.95 -19.38 -3.76
N ILE A 150 -14.61 -19.37 -3.77
CA ILE A 150 -13.80 -18.46 -4.59
C ILE A 150 -14.00 -18.77 -6.08
N SER A 151 -13.90 -20.03 -6.49
CA SER A 151 -14.12 -20.43 -7.89
C SER A 151 -15.58 -20.32 -8.33
N GLY A 152 -16.53 -20.26 -7.40
CA GLY A 152 -17.93 -19.96 -7.70
C GLY A 152 -18.16 -18.49 -8.04
N VAL A 153 -17.46 -17.58 -7.37
CA VAL A 153 -17.50 -16.14 -7.67
C VAL A 153 -16.65 -15.79 -8.89
N TYR A 154 -15.47 -16.41 -9.00
CA TYR A 154 -14.52 -16.25 -10.09
C TYR A 154 -14.29 -17.61 -10.76
N PRO A 155 -15.16 -18.05 -11.70
CA PRO A 155 -14.97 -19.31 -12.42
C PRO A 155 -13.71 -19.30 -13.30
N THR A 156 -13.42 -18.14 -13.86
CA THR A 156 -12.21 -17.87 -14.65
C THR A 156 -11.46 -16.72 -14.03
N ASP A 157 -10.13 -16.80 -14.07
CA ASP A 157 -9.25 -15.71 -13.68
C ASP A 157 -9.23 -14.58 -14.73
N TYR A 158 -8.44 -13.55 -14.47
CA TYR A 158 -8.28 -12.39 -15.34
C TYR A 158 -7.75 -12.73 -16.75
N TYR A 159 -6.95 -13.79 -16.88
CA TYR A 159 -6.39 -14.21 -18.18
C TYR A 159 -7.24 -15.28 -18.89
N GLY A 160 -8.37 -15.67 -18.30
CA GLY A 160 -9.32 -16.64 -18.86
C GLY A 160 -9.03 -18.10 -18.51
N TYR A 161 -8.07 -18.38 -17.63
CA TYR A 161 -7.86 -19.73 -17.11
C TYR A 161 -8.95 -20.08 -16.10
N ARG A 162 -9.37 -21.34 -16.07
CA ARG A 162 -10.30 -21.80 -15.03
C ARG A 162 -9.61 -21.72 -13.66
N THR A 163 -10.21 -21.02 -12.72
CA THR A 163 -9.60 -20.77 -11.40
C THR A 163 -9.34 -22.09 -10.64
N ASP A 164 -10.22 -23.08 -10.79
CA ASP A 164 -10.08 -24.41 -10.17
C ASP A 164 -8.95 -25.26 -10.77
N SER A 165 -8.49 -24.93 -11.98
CA SER A 165 -7.42 -25.66 -12.67
C SER A 165 -6.02 -25.23 -12.27
N LEU A 166 -5.88 -24.05 -11.65
CA LEU A 166 -4.59 -23.45 -11.30
C LEU A 166 -4.01 -24.09 -10.03
N PRO A 167 -2.74 -24.54 -10.03
CA PRO A 167 -2.10 -25.12 -8.85
C PRO A 167 -2.14 -24.27 -7.58
N VAL A 168 -2.06 -22.94 -7.71
CA VAL A 168 -2.13 -21.98 -6.59
C VAL A 168 -3.47 -22.03 -5.86
N MET A 169 -4.53 -22.48 -6.54
CA MET A 169 -5.90 -22.57 -6.00
C MET A 169 -6.24 -23.95 -5.45
N TRP A 170 -5.33 -24.94 -5.55
CA TRP A 170 -5.58 -26.27 -5.00
C TRP A 170 -5.67 -26.23 -3.48
N GLY A 171 -6.82 -26.67 -2.96
CA GLY A 171 -7.14 -26.60 -1.52
C GLY A 171 -7.74 -25.26 -1.08
N ILE A 172 -7.76 -24.24 -1.95
CA ILE A 172 -8.26 -22.89 -1.63
C ILE A 172 -9.70 -22.76 -2.11
N ARG A 173 -10.65 -23.08 -1.23
CA ARG A 173 -12.08 -23.11 -1.58
C ARG A 173 -12.79 -21.80 -1.28
N ASN A 174 -12.54 -21.22 -0.11
CA ASN A 174 -13.21 -20.01 0.35
C ASN A 174 -12.35 -19.22 1.35
N LEU A 175 -12.91 -18.17 1.95
CA LEU A 175 -12.20 -17.31 2.90
C LEU A 175 -11.61 -18.04 4.13
N SER A 176 -12.06 -19.24 4.49
CA SER A 176 -11.40 -20.03 5.56
C SER A 176 -9.98 -20.47 5.19
N ASN A 177 -9.70 -20.61 3.89
CA ASN A 177 -8.37 -20.92 3.33
C ASN A 177 -7.55 -19.66 3.03
N VAL A 178 -8.06 -18.47 3.37
CA VAL A 178 -7.32 -17.21 3.30
C VAL A 178 -6.69 -16.97 4.66
N GLY A 179 -5.38 -16.74 4.70
CA GLY A 179 -4.66 -16.43 5.94
C GLY A 179 -5.03 -15.04 6.43
N ILE A 180 -4.93 -14.07 5.53
CA ILE A 180 -5.34 -12.69 5.74
C ILE A 180 -5.77 -12.08 4.40
N LEU A 181 -6.78 -11.22 4.45
CA LEU A 181 -7.20 -10.37 3.35
C LEU A 181 -6.67 -8.96 3.59
N VAL A 182 -5.85 -8.46 2.67
CA VAL A 182 -5.31 -7.11 2.72
C VAL A 182 -5.91 -6.26 1.61
N SER A 183 -6.78 -5.31 1.97
CA SER A 183 -7.36 -4.36 1.01
C SER A 183 -6.51 -3.10 0.97
N VAL A 184 -5.83 -2.89 -0.16
CA VAL A 184 -5.05 -1.68 -0.41
C VAL A 184 -5.97 -0.71 -1.13
N SER A 185 -6.42 0.32 -0.42
CA SER A 185 -7.54 1.14 -0.85
C SER A 185 -7.29 2.64 -0.69
N GLY A 186 -7.81 3.41 -1.65
CA GLY A 186 -8.00 4.86 -1.57
C GLY A 186 -9.38 5.26 -1.03
N GLY A 187 -10.27 4.31 -0.78
CA GLY A 187 -11.67 4.50 -0.41
C GLY A 187 -12.12 3.58 0.73
N SER A 188 -13.36 3.09 0.65
CA SER A 188 -14.06 2.42 1.76
C SER A 188 -14.14 0.89 1.63
N ALA A 189 -13.57 0.27 0.60
CA ALA A 189 -13.61 -1.19 0.44
C ALA A 189 -13.14 -1.99 1.69
N PRO A 190 -12.10 -1.57 2.43
CA PRO A 190 -11.68 -2.33 3.61
C PRO A 190 -12.76 -2.39 4.69
N LEU A 191 -13.63 -1.37 4.81
CA LEU A 191 -14.76 -1.40 5.74
C LEU A 191 -15.81 -2.44 5.32
N TRP A 192 -16.02 -2.62 4.01
CA TRP A 192 -16.93 -3.64 3.50
C TRP A 192 -16.39 -5.05 3.73
N TRP A 193 -15.08 -5.25 3.56
CA TRP A 193 -14.43 -6.52 3.93
C TRP A 193 -14.58 -6.84 5.41
N VAL A 194 -14.48 -5.85 6.29
CA VAL A 194 -14.80 -6.04 7.71
C VAL A 194 -16.26 -6.43 7.90
N ALA A 195 -17.19 -5.64 7.34
CA ALA A 195 -18.62 -5.81 7.56
C ALA A 195 -19.17 -7.16 7.03
N TYR A 196 -18.72 -7.59 5.85
CA TYR A 196 -19.29 -8.75 5.16
C TYR A 196 -18.42 -10.00 5.23
N SER A 197 -17.12 -9.87 5.43
CA SER A 197 -16.19 -11.01 5.41
C SER A 197 -15.61 -11.32 6.78
N GLN A 198 -15.06 -10.34 7.49
CA GLN A 198 -14.51 -10.56 8.84
C GLN A 198 -15.63 -10.96 9.83
N VAL A 199 -16.70 -10.16 9.92
CA VAL A 199 -17.80 -10.41 10.86
C VAL A 199 -18.51 -11.74 10.60
N ARG A 200 -18.64 -12.13 9.32
CA ARG A 200 -19.41 -13.32 8.93
C ARG A 200 -18.58 -14.61 8.90
N TYR A 201 -17.35 -14.54 8.40
CA TYR A 201 -16.52 -15.72 8.14
C TYR A 201 -15.25 -15.77 9.01
N GLY A 202 -14.98 -14.74 9.82
CA GLY A 202 -13.85 -14.71 10.74
C GLY A 202 -12.48 -14.58 10.07
N VAL A 203 -12.42 -14.29 8.76
CA VAL A 203 -11.15 -14.07 8.06
C VAL A 203 -10.46 -12.84 8.63
N MET A 204 -9.14 -12.91 8.84
CA MET A 204 -8.37 -11.74 9.23
C MET A 204 -8.39 -10.72 8.09
N VAL A 205 -8.67 -9.45 8.42
CA VAL A 205 -8.69 -8.36 7.46
C VAL A 205 -7.71 -7.29 7.90
N ALA A 206 -6.92 -6.78 6.96
CA ALA A 206 -6.06 -5.63 7.15
C ALA A 206 -6.21 -4.67 5.98
N ALA A 207 -5.68 -3.46 6.14
CA ALA A 207 -5.81 -2.42 5.13
C ALA A 207 -4.52 -1.64 4.89
N GLY A 208 -4.28 -1.29 3.62
CA GLY A 208 -3.35 -0.25 3.21
C GLY A 208 -4.15 0.98 2.77
N LEU A 209 -4.00 2.11 3.44
CA LEU A 209 -4.90 3.25 3.35
C LEU A 209 -4.13 4.51 2.96
N THR A 210 -4.79 5.48 2.33
CA THR A 210 -4.21 6.83 2.19
C THR A 210 -4.12 7.53 3.54
N ALA A 211 -3.21 8.51 3.68
CA ALA A 211 -3.05 9.23 4.95
C ALA A 211 -4.33 9.97 5.39
N VAL A 212 -5.14 10.43 4.44
CA VAL A 212 -6.36 11.23 4.71
C VAL A 212 -7.50 10.42 5.30
N SER A 213 -7.55 9.11 5.07
CA SER A 213 -8.62 8.24 5.56
C SER A 213 -8.29 7.59 6.92
N ALA A 214 -7.04 7.74 7.40
CA ALA A 214 -6.53 7.09 8.60
C ALA A 214 -7.48 7.09 9.81
N SER A 215 -8.08 8.26 10.13
CA SER A 215 -8.90 8.46 11.32
C SER A 215 -10.13 7.56 11.36
N GLU A 216 -10.73 7.26 10.21
CA GLU A 216 -11.92 6.41 10.10
C GLU A 216 -11.59 4.95 10.44
N PHE A 217 -10.47 4.44 9.95
CA PHE A 217 -10.09 3.03 10.08
C PHE A 217 -9.45 2.67 11.42
N PHE A 218 -8.82 3.66 12.10
CA PHE A 218 -8.23 3.41 13.42
C PHE A 218 -9.25 2.94 14.46
N ILE A 219 -10.51 3.36 14.35
CA ILE A 219 -11.59 2.94 15.24
C ILE A 219 -11.79 1.42 15.15
N TYR A 220 -11.86 0.88 13.93
CA TYR A 220 -12.02 -0.55 13.67
C TYR A 220 -10.76 -1.37 13.99
N TYR A 221 -9.58 -0.76 13.88
CA TYR A 221 -8.34 -1.39 14.34
C TYR A 221 -8.31 -1.52 15.87
N GLN A 222 -8.74 -0.49 16.60
CA GLN A 222 -8.78 -0.50 18.06
C GLN A 222 -9.78 -1.51 18.62
N THR A 223 -10.89 -1.78 17.91
CA THR A 223 -11.85 -2.83 18.27
C THR A 223 -11.40 -4.24 17.86
N GLY A 224 -10.24 -4.38 17.21
CA GLY A 224 -9.69 -5.66 16.78
C GLY A 224 -10.32 -6.22 15.50
N GLN A 225 -11.12 -5.43 14.78
CA GLN A 225 -11.74 -5.84 13.51
C GLN A 225 -10.75 -5.78 12.34
N PHE A 226 -9.73 -4.91 12.42
CA PHE A 226 -8.55 -4.97 11.56
C PHE A 226 -7.37 -5.61 12.30
N SER A 227 -6.75 -6.60 11.67
CA SER A 227 -5.56 -7.31 12.19
C SER A 227 -4.27 -6.51 12.01
N GLY A 228 -4.28 -5.45 11.18
CA GLY A 228 -3.16 -4.54 10.99
C GLY A 228 -3.52 -3.44 9.99
N LEU A 229 -2.75 -2.34 9.99
CA LEU A 229 -2.96 -1.20 9.09
C LEU A 229 -1.61 -0.67 8.58
N MET A 230 -1.55 -0.35 7.29
CA MET A 230 -0.54 0.53 6.70
C MET A 230 -1.23 1.84 6.32
N VAL A 231 -0.74 2.97 6.82
CA VAL A 231 -1.39 4.27 6.59
C VAL A 231 -0.44 5.24 5.90
N GLY A 232 -0.86 5.65 4.71
CA GLY A 232 -0.18 6.53 3.80
C GLY A 232 1.25 6.09 3.45
N MET A 233 1.96 6.99 2.78
CA MET A 233 3.35 6.73 2.38
C MET A 233 4.25 6.34 3.56
N LYS A 234 3.99 6.87 4.77
CA LYS A 234 4.74 6.49 5.98
C LYS A 234 4.52 5.02 6.36
N GLY A 235 3.28 4.53 6.39
CA GLY A 235 2.99 3.12 6.68
C GLY A 235 3.57 2.19 5.62
N GLY A 236 3.54 2.59 4.35
CA GLY A 236 4.24 1.87 3.28
C GLY A 236 5.75 1.78 3.51
N ALA A 237 6.39 2.89 3.92
CA ALA A 237 7.82 2.90 4.24
C ALA A 237 8.17 2.05 5.47
N GLU A 238 7.31 2.06 6.50
CA GLU A 238 7.47 1.20 7.68
C GLU A 238 7.45 -0.28 7.30
N TYR A 239 6.54 -0.66 6.39
CA TYR A 239 6.47 -2.03 5.89
C TYR A 239 7.69 -2.37 5.00
N GLU A 240 8.09 -1.47 4.09
CA GLU A 240 9.31 -1.63 3.28
C GLU A 240 10.58 -1.80 4.13
N GLU A 241 10.70 -1.11 5.28
CA GLU A 241 11.85 -1.25 6.18
C GLU A 241 11.93 -2.67 6.78
N MET A 242 10.80 -3.29 7.11
CA MET A 242 10.77 -4.68 7.58
C MET A 242 11.03 -5.66 6.43
N VAL A 243 10.40 -5.47 5.28
CA VAL A 243 10.61 -6.32 4.10
C VAL A 243 12.06 -6.26 3.60
N ALA A 244 12.73 -5.11 3.74
CA ALA A 244 14.15 -4.96 3.38
C ALA A 244 15.07 -5.89 4.17
N GLN A 245 14.69 -6.30 5.39
CA GLN A 245 15.45 -7.24 6.19
C GLN A 245 15.42 -8.66 5.61
N LEU A 246 14.47 -8.95 4.71
CA LEU A 246 14.33 -10.23 4.03
C LEU A 246 15.16 -10.32 2.74
N ASP A 247 16.01 -9.34 2.43
CA ASP A 247 16.82 -9.29 1.20
C ASP A 247 15.95 -9.49 -0.07
N VAL A 248 15.03 -8.55 -0.29
CA VAL A 248 14.16 -8.51 -1.46
C VAL A 248 14.74 -7.63 -2.58
N PRO A 249 14.45 -7.93 -3.85
CA PRO A 249 14.78 -7.03 -4.96
C PRO A 249 13.94 -5.75 -4.95
N GLY A 250 14.39 -4.77 -5.74
CA GLY A 250 13.63 -3.58 -6.08
C GLY A 250 13.84 -2.39 -5.15
N ARG A 251 13.25 -1.26 -5.55
CA ARG A 251 13.37 0.03 -4.86
C ARG A 251 12.33 0.16 -3.74
N ARG A 252 12.70 0.89 -2.68
CA ARG A 252 11.84 1.22 -1.53
C ARG A 252 11.15 2.56 -1.80
N ARG A 253 10.17 2.55 -2.71
CA ARG A 253 9.55 3.75 -3.27
C ARG A 253 8.87 4.60 -2.20
N ALA A 254 8.20 3.97 -1.24
CA ALA A 254 7.56 4.72 -0.15
C ALA A 254 8.63 5.42 0.71
N SER A 255 9.68 4.68 1.09
CA SER A 255 10.79 5.19 1.90
C SER A 255 11.60 6.28 1.20
N GLU A 256 11.78 6.18 -0.12
CA GLU A 256 12.45 7.18 -0.95
C GLU A 256 11.65 8.48 -1.07
N ALA A 257 10.32 8.39 -1.17
CA ALA A 257 9.45 9.54 -1.34
C ALA A 257 9.23 10.34 -0.04
N LEU A 258 9.47 9.75 1.14
CA LEU A 258 9.38 10.48 2.42
C LEU A 258 10.33 11.68 2.52
N GLY A 259 11.47 11.63 1.84
CA GLY A 259 12.45 12.72 1.84
C GLY A 259 11.88 14.02 1.24
N SER A 260 11.17 13.93 0.12
CA SER A 260 10.55 15.09 -0.53
C SER A 260 9.44 15.68 0.32
N LEU A 261 8.61 14.81 0.92
CA LEU A 261 7.52 15.22 1.81
C LEU A 261 8.06 15.95 3.05
N THR A 262 9.09 15.40 3.70
CA THR A 262 9.70 15.99 4.90
C THR A 262 10.33 17.35 4.58
N ALA A 263 11.10 17.43 3.49
CA ALA A 263 11.76 18.67 3.09
C ALA A 263 10.75 19.79 2.74
N ALA A 264 9.65 19.43 2.06
CA ALA A 264 8.56 20.36 1.76
C ALA A 264 7.91 20.91 3.04
N HIS A 265 7.56 20.03 3.98
CA HIS A 265 6.94 20.44 5.24
C HIS A 265 7.87 21.34 6.08
N LEU A 266 9.14 20.96 6.23
CA LEU A 266 10.12 21.78 6.95
C LEU A 266 10.29 23.16 6.33
N THR A 267 10.28 23.24 5.00
CA THR A 267 10.39 24.52 4.27
C THR A 267 9.17 25.40 4.49
N ILE A 268 7.97 24.84 4.43
CA ILE A 268 6.72 25.57 4.71
C ILE A 268 6.72 26.07 6.17
N ILE A 269 7.10 25.22 7.13
CA ILE A 269 7.22 25.61 8.54
C ILE A 269 8.21 26.76 8.71
N ALA A 270 9.39 26.69 8.07
CA ALA A 270 10.37 27.76 8.10
C ALA A 270 9.81 29.07 7.55
N PHE A 271 9.07 29.03 6.43
CA PHE A 271 8.41 30.21 5.88
C PHE A 271 7.34 30.80 6.79
N ILE A 272 6.54 29.95 7.45
CA ILE A 272 5.54 30.40 8.43
C ILE A 272 6.23 31.09 9.62
N ILE A 273 7.31 30.51 10.15
CA ILE A 273 8.07 31.12 11.26
C ILE A 273 8.65 32.47 10.85
N ILE A 274 9.32 32.55 9.68
CA ILE A 274 9.89 33.80 9.16
C ILE A 274 8.80 34.85 8.96
N GLY A 275 7.65 34.46 8.38
CA GLY A 275 6.50 35.34 8.18
C GLY A 275 5.94 35.88 9.49
N ASN A 276 5.77 35.02 10.50
CA ASN A 276 5.27 35.40 11.82
C ASN A 276 6.24 36.34 12.55
N ILE A 277 7.55 36.06 12.53
CA ILE A 277 8.57 36.96 13.09
C ILE A 277 8.50 38.33 12.41
N GLY A 278 8.45 38.35 11.06
CA GLY A 278 8.31 39.59 10.29
C GLY A 278 7.06 40.39 10.67
N TYR A 279 5.93 39.71 10.87
CA TYR A 279 4.68 40.33 11.33
C TYR A 279 4.82 40.99 12.71
N PHE A 280 5.34 40.27 13.71
CA PHE A 280 5.48 40.80 15.07
C PHE A 280 6.48 41.97 15.15
N VAL A 281 7.56 41.92 14.38
CA VAL A 281 8.53 43.02 14.30
C VAL A 281 7.92 44.28 13.69
N ARG A 282 7.08 44.16 12.64
CA ARG A 282 6.34 45.31 12.08
C ARG A 282 5.25 45.82 13.02
N ARG A 283 4.55 44.93 13.74
CA ARG A 283 3.50 45.32 14.68
C ARG A 283 4.03 46.12 15.87
N ARG A 284 5.21 45.82 16.41
CA ARG A 284 5.85 46.62 17.48
C ARG A 284 6.32 48.01 17.02
N ARG A 285 6.35 48.26 15.72
CA ARG A 285 6.74 49.55 15.11
C ARG A 285 5.55 50.46 14.79
N LYS A 286 4.32 49.92 14.79
CA LYS A 286 3.08 50.70 14.77
C LYS A 286 2.61 50.91 16.20
#